data_AF-A0A7T6AQD0-F1
#
_entry.id   AF-A0A7T6AQD0-F1
#
_cell.length_a   1.000
_cell.length_b   1.000
_cell.length_c   1.000
_cell.angle_alpha   90.00
_cell.angle_beta   90.00
_cell.angle_gamma   90.00
#
_symmetry.space_group_name_H-M   'P 1'
#
loop_
_entity.id
_entity.type
_entity.pdbx_description
1 polymer ?
#
loop_
_entity_poly.entity_id
_entity_poly.type
_entity_poly.pdbx_seq_one_letter_code
_entity_poly.pdbx_strand_id
1 'polypeptide(L)'
;MQEIETLTRVLYADTPQSTLYHYTTFSGLLGIVQSRTLWASDIRYMNDSAELRHTADLIAAEVRERIEDGRANSSLLSQFADWVAHWITSGHMLFGASFRSHGNLLSQWRGYSLPGKGVSLGFCPEYILRCAARQGFMIGKCIYEPARQQNLIGQVVDAVERLGGTREDESLSAVERSALYRESFAAVETDLLRIAAILKHPSFREEKEWRIVSPVLTRSGEIPIRFREGHDMLVPYIEFDLAGEGGAPVMDHLYLGPTENMNISMNSLQMFLEQSGIVPKRGIDYCRIPFRQR
;
A
#
# COMPACT_ATOMS: atom_id res chain seq x y z
N MET A 1 -0.41 7.02 -21.95
CA MET A 1 0.68 6.37 -21.20
C MET A 1 1.46 7.41 -20.37
N GLN A 2 2.16 8.35 -21.01
CA GLN A 2 3.00 9.35 -20.30
C GLN A 2 2.25 10.20 -19.25
N GLU A 3 0.95 10.41 -19.44
CA GLU A 3 0.14 11.20 -18.49
C GLU A 3 -0.24 10.46 -17.22
N ILE A 4 -0.63 9.19 -17.31
CA ILE A 4 -0.92 8.38 -16.11
C ILE A 4 0.38 8.14 -15.33
N GLU A 5 1.49 7.92 -16.03
CA GLU A 5 2.81 7.87 -15.40
C GLU A 5 3.14 9.18 -14.66
N THR A 6 2.85 10.33 -15.27
CA THR A 6 3.07 11.65 -14.65
C THR A 6 2.17 11.84 -13.43
N LEU A 7 0.89 11.46 -13.51
CA LEU A 7 -0.03 11.46 -12.36
C LEU A 7 0.54 10.62 -11.21
N THR A 8 0.94 9.39 -11.47
CA THR A 8 1.57 8.51 -10.47
C THR A 8 2.80 9.17 -9.86
N ARG A 9 3.71 9.74 -10.67
CA ARG A 9 4.90 10.44 -10.14
C ARG A 9 4.53 11.59 -9.20
N VAL A 10 3.51 12.37 -9.53
CA VAL A 10 3.03 13.49 -8.68
C VAL A 10 2.45 12.98 -7.37
N LEU A 11 1.66 11.90 -7.39
CA LEU A 11 1.02 11.35 -6.19
C LEU A 11 2.04 10.78 -5.18
N TYR A 12 3.19 10.32 -5.67
CA TYR A 12 4.28 9.78 -4.86
C TYR A 12 5.42 10.79 -4.64
N ALA A 13 5.22 12.07 -4.99
CA ALA A 13 6.22 13.13 -4.76
C ALA A 13 6.22 13.64 -3.32
N ASP A 14 5.11 13.46 -2.59
CA ASP A 14 5.01 13.83 -1.18
C ASP A 14 6.02 13.03 -0.34
N THR A 15 6.75 13.72 0.54
CA THR A 15 7.71 13.07 1.44
C THR A 15 7.25 13.12 2.90
N PRO A 16 7.33 12.01 3.65
CA PRO A 16 6.98 11.99 5.06
C PRO A 16 7.92 12.90 5.86
N GLN A 17 7.36 13.77 6.70
CA GLN A 17 8.12 14.75 7.52
C GLN A 17 8.27 14.32 8.99
N SER A 18 7.64 13.21 9.38
CA SER A 18 7.57 12.73 10.76
C SER A 18 7.81 11.24 10.80
N THR A 19 8.35 10.72 11.90
CA THR A 19 8.56 9.29 12.17
C THR A 19 7.39 8.44 11.66
N LEU A 20 7.72 7.43 10.86
CA LEU A 20 6.77 6.50 10.28
C LEU A 20 6.69 5.24 11.15
N TYR A 21 5.48 4.92 11.60
CA TYR A 21 5.23 3.84 12.53
C TYR A 21 4.58 2.65 11.87
N HIS A 22 5.18 1.47 12.04
CA HIS A 22 4.62 0.19 11.62
C HIS A 22 4.12 -0.59 12.84
N TYR A 23 2.83 -0.88 12.88
CA TYR A 23 2.21 -1.65 13.96
C TYR A 23 2.36 -3.14 13.69
N THR A 24 2.77 -3.89 14.72
CA THR A 24 2.90 -5.33 14.60
C THR A 24 2.83 -6.01 15.97
N THR A 25 2.96 -7.33 15.98
CA THR A 25 3.04 -8.13 17.21
C THR A 25 4.49 -8.34 17.64
N PHE A 26 4.72 -8.88 18.84
CA PHE A 26 6.06 -9.33 19.23
C PHE A 26 6.65 -10.35 18.25
N SER A 27 5.85 -11.25 17.69
CA SER A 27 6.36 -12.19 16.67
C SER A 27 6.81 -11.45 15.41
N GLY A 28 6.07 -10.43 14.99
CA GLY A 28 6.47 -9.58 13.87
C GLY A 28 7.74 -8.78 14.17
N LEU A 29 7.88 -8.23 15.38
CA LEU A 29 9.11 -7.57 15.83
C LEU A 29 10.32 -8.51 15.77
N LEU A 30 10.19 -9.72 16.35
CA LEU A 30 11.26 -10.72 16.33
C LEU A 30 11.68 -11.02 14.89
N GLY A 31 10.70 -11.26 14.00
CA GLY A 31 10.94 -11.47 12.58
C GLY A 31 11.69 -10.31 11.94
N ILE A 32 11.17 -9.09 12.07
CA ILE A 32 11.76 -7.88 11.46
C ILE A 32 13.20 -7.65 11.93
N VAL A 33 13.48 -7.84 13.22
CA VAL A 33 14.83 -7.64 13.77
C VAL A 33 15.79 -8.73 13.31
N GLN A 34 15.35 -9.99 13.29
CA GLN A 34 16.19 -11.14 12.92
C GLN A 34 16.48 -11.18 11.42
N SER A 35 15.45 -10.99 10.58
CA SER A 35 15.59 -10.99 9.12
C SER A 35 16.11 -9.66 8.59
N ARG A 36 15.96 -8.58 9.36
CA ARG A 36 16.22 -7.19 8.94
C ARG A 36 15.36 -6.77 7.75
N THR A 37 14.16 -7.34 7.64
CA THR A 37 13.22 -7.07 6.54
C THR A 37 11.84 -6.74 7.08
N LEU A 38 11.11 -5.84 6.39
CA LEU A 38 9.66 -5.77 6.49
C LEU A 38 9.06 -6.64 5.40
N TRP A 39 7.90 -7.24 5.67
CA TRP A 39 7.17 -7.97 4.64
C TRP A 39 6.21 -7.03 3.93
N ALA A 40 6.49 -6.73 2.66
CA ALA A 40 5.55 -6.05 1.78
C ALA A 40 4.64 -7.11 1.17
N SER A 41 3.36 -7.08 1.52
CA SER A 41 2.36 -8.05 1.07
C SER A 41 1.71 -7.61 -0.23
N ASP A 42 1.26 -8.57 -1.03
CA ASP A 42 0.43 -8.26 -2.18
C ASP A 42 -0.84 -7.53 -1.71
N ILE A 43 -1.10 -6.37 -2.31
CA ILE A 43 -2.21 -5.49 -1.90
C ILE A 43 -3.58 -6.15 -2.03
N ARG A 44 -3.72 -7.23 -2.82
CA ARG A 44 -4.99 -7.99 -2.92
C ARG A 44 -5.30 -8.80 -1.67
N TYR A 45 -4.27 -9.16 -0.91
CA TYR A 45 -4.34 -10.07 0.25
C TYR A 45 -4.31 -9.35 1.59
N MET A 46 -4.14 -8.02 1.58
CA MET A 46 -4.30 -7.19 2.77
C MET A 46 -5.80 -6.95 3.02
N ASN A 47 -6.16 -6.26 4.11
CA ASN A 47 -7.53 -5.75 4.30
C ASN A 47 -8.01 -4.89 3.09
N ASP A 48 -7.08 -4.56 2.22
CA ASP A 48 -7.10 -3.76 1.00
C ASP A 48 -7.77 -4.43 -0.21
N SER A 49 -8.30 -5.67 -0.09
CA SER A 49 -9.28 -6.14 -1.09
C SER A 49 -10.47 -5.17 -1.21
N ALA A 50 -10.80 -4.46 -0.12
CA ALA A 50 -11.77 -3.36 -0.13
C ALA A 50 -11.25 -2.08 -0.82
N GLU A 51 -9.94 -1.82 -0.86
CA GLU A 51 -9.34 -0.63 -1.49
C GLU A 51 -9.25 -0.77 -3.02
N LEU A 52 -8.90 -1.95 -3.51
CA LEU A 52 -8.99 -2.25 -4.94
C LEU A 52 -10.45 -2.21 -5.42
N ARG A 53 -11.38 -2.77 -4.64
CA ARG A 53 -12.82 -2.62 -4.89
C ARG A 53 -13.25 -1.15 -4.88
N HIS A 54 -12.82 -0.38 -3.89
CA HIS A 54 -13.12 1.06 -3.80
C HIS A 54 -12.65 1.81 -5.06
N THR A 55 -11.44 1.53 -5.55
CA THR A 55 -10.95 2.13 -6.79
C THR A 55 -11.76 1.70 -8.01
N ALA A 56 -12.11 0.41 -8.11
CA ALA A 56 -12.98 -0.09 -9.17
C ALA A 56 -14.37 0.55 -9.15
N ASP A 57 -14.95 0.73 -7.96
CA ASP A 57 -16.25 1.37 -7.77
C ASP A 57 -16.23 2.84 -8.18
N LEU A 58 -15.14 3.56 -7.84
CA LEU A 58 -14.95 4.95 -8.28
C LEU A 58 -14.85 5.05 -9.82
N ILE A 59 -14.09 4.15 -10.45
CA ILE A 59 -13.96 4.10 -11.92
C ILE A 59 -15.32 3.78 -12.56
N ALA A 60 -16.04 2.80 -12.03
CA ALA A 60 -17.36 2.41 -12.55
C ALA A 60 -18.38 3.55 -12.42
N ALA A 61 -18.33 4.35 -11.34
CA ALA A 61 -19.18 5.51 -11.17
C ALA A 61 -18.88 6.61 -12.21
N GLU A 62 -17.60 6.97 -12.38
CA GLU A 62 -17.15 7.96 -13.37
C GLU A 62 -17.51 7.53 -14.81
N VAL A 63 -17.28 6.26 -15.15
CA VAL A 63 -17.63 5.70 -16.46
C VAL A 63 -19.12 5.79 -16.73
N ARG A 64 -19.96 5.44 -15.73
CA ARG A 64 -21.42 5.50 -15.87
C ARG A 64 -21.90 6.92 -16.15
N GLU A 65 -21.41 7.90 -15.38
CA GLU A 65 -21.76 9.31 -15.54
C GLU A 65 -21.41 9.81 -16.95
N ARG A 66 -20.21 9.49 -17.46
CA ARG A 66 -19.78 9.90 -18.81
C ARG A 66 -20.59 9.27 -19.94
N ILE A 67 -21.01 8.01 -19.77
CA ILE A 67 -21.86 7.31 -20.74
C ILE A 67 -23.25 7.94 -20.77
N GLU A 68 -23.84 8.21 -19.60
CA GLU A 68 -25.15 8.88 -19.48
C GLU A 68 -25.14 10.28 -20.09
N ASP A 69 -24.03 11.01 -19.96
CA ASP A 69 -23.82 12.34 -20.54
C ASP A 69 -23.62 12.33 -22.07
N GLY A 70 -23.46 11.16 -22.70
CA GLY A 70 -23.32 11.02 -24.16
C GLY A 70 -21.99 11.53 -24.75
N ARG A 71 -21.03 11.91 -23.89
CA ARG A 71 -19.75 12.52 -24.30
C ARG A 71 -18.63 11.50 -24.55
N ALA A 72 -18.83 10.25 -24.13
CA ALA A 72 -17.77 9.25 -24.10
C ALA A 72 -17.88 8.18 -25.20
N ASN A 73 -16.77 7.46 -25.41
CA ASN A 73 -16.76 6.20 -26.15
C ASN A 73 -17.25 5.08 -25.22
N SER A 74 -18.57 4.83 -25.23
CA SER A 74 -19.20 3.87 -24.32
C SER A 74 -18.63 2.46 -24.44
N SER A 75 -18.26 2.02 -25.65
CA SER A 75 -17.67 0.69 -25.86
C SER A 75 -16.30 0.56 -25.18
N LEU A 76 -15.45 1.59 -25.28
CA LEU A 76 -14.15 1.65 -24.61
C LEU A 76 -14.32 1.67 -23.09
N LEU A 77 -15.15 2.59 -22.58
CA LEU A 77 -15.28 2.80 -21.15
C LEU A 77 -15.96 1.64 -20.42
N SER A 78 -16.97 1.00 -21.02
CA SER A 78 -17.57 -0.22 -20.45
C SER A 78 -16.54 -1.35 -20.36
N GLN A 79 -15.74 -1.56 -21.42
CA GLN A 79 -14.67 -2.57 -21.38
C GLN A 79 -13.57 -2.23 -20.39
N PHE A 80 -13.26 -0.94 -20.19
CA PHE A 80 -12.31 -0.49 -19.18
C PHE A 80 -12.82 -0.78 -17.77
N ALA A 81 -14.05 -0.40 -17.46
CA ALA A 81 -14.67 -0.66 -16.16
C ALA A 81 -14.73 -2.17 -15.86
N ASP A 82 -15.13 -2.98 -16.85
CA ASP A 82 -15.12 -4.44 -16.73
C ASP A 82 -13.71 -4.97 -16.49
N TRP A 83 -12.71 -4.49 -17.23
CA TRP A 83 -11.32 -4.92 -17.06
C TRP A 83 -10.77 -4.61 -15.66
N VAL A 84 -11.04 -3.40 -15.15
CA VAL A 84 -10.66 -2.98 -13.79
C VAL A 84 -11.32 -3.86 -12.72
N ALA A 85 -12.59 -4.22 -12.89
CA ALA A 85 -13.32 -5.05 -11.95
C ALA A 85 -12.68 -6.44 -11.74
N HIS A 86 -11.89 -6.92 -12.70
CA HIS A 86 -11.19 -8.22 -12.64
C HIS A 86 -9.79 -8.15 -12.00
N TRP A 87 -9.27 -6.98 -11.61
CA TRP A 87 -7.92 -6.89 -10.99
C TRP A 87 -7.76 -7.73 -9.73
N ILE A 88 -8.83 -7.85 -8.94
CA ILE A 88 -8.82 -8.60 -7.68
C ILE A 88 -8.44 -10.06 -7.92
N THR A 89 -8.80 -10.61 -9.08
CA THR A 89 -8.56 -12.02 -9.41
C THR A 89 -7.40 -12.23 -10.38
N SER A 90 -7.04 -11.23 -11.20
CA SER A 90 -6.19 -11.46 -12.37
C SER A 90 -5.16 -10.37 -12.68
N GLY A 91 -5.10 -9.30 -11.90
CA GLY A 91 -4.13 -8.21 -12.13
C GLY A 91 -2.69 -8.57 -11.76
N HIS A 92 -1.75 -7.73 -12.19
CA HIS A 92 -0.35 -7.82 -11.77
C HIS A 92 -0.18 -7.78 -10.23
N MET A 93 0.87 -8.44 -9.74
CA MET A 93 1.21 -8.41 -8.32
C MET A 93 1.88 -7.08 -7.98
N LEU A 94 1.29 -6.33 -7.04
CA LEU A 94 1.88 -5.14 -6.46
C LEU A 94 1.96 -5.35 -4.95
N PHE A 95 3.13 -5.11 -4.37
CA PHE A 95 3.38 -5.37 -2.96
C PHE A 95 3.53 -4.07 -2.19
N GLY A 96 2.96 -4.01 -0.98
CA GLY A 96 3.11 -2.86 -0.12
C GLY A 96 3.19 -3.18 1.37
N ALA A 97 3.69 -2.21 2.13
CA ALA A 97 3.64 -2.23 3.58
C ALA A 97 3.23 -0.85 4.11
N SER A 98 2.45 -0.87 5.18
CA SER A 98 1.80 0.31 5.71
C SER A 98 2.54 0.89 6.90
N PHE A 99 2.60 2.21 6.94
CA PHE A 99 3.10 3.02 8.04
C PHE A 99 2.10 4.12 8.35
N ARG A 100 2.25 4.76 9.51
CA ARG A 100 1.53 6.01 9.81
C ARG A 100 2.40 7.02 10.54
N SER A 101 2.02 8.28 10.44
CA SER A 101 2.77 9.43 11.00
C SER A 101 2.75 9.56 12.54
N HIS A 102 2.04 8.68 13.26
CA HIS A 102 1.96 8.68 14.74
C HIS A 102 2.01 7.23 15.26
N GLY A 103 2.64 6.98 16.41
CA GLY A 103 2.89 5.61 16.86
C GLY A 103 1.93 5.05 17.90
N ASN A 104 0.95 5.83 18.37
CA ASN A 104 0.10 5.41 19.46
C ASN A 104 -1.40 5.69 19.21
N LEU A 105 -2.12 4.74 18.59
CA LEU A 105 -3.54 4.88 18.23
C LEU A 105 -4.30 3.59 18.56
N LEU A 106 -5.42 3.71 19.28
CA LEU A 106 -6.21 2.58 19.78
C LEU A 106 -6.74 1.66 18.67
N SER A 107 -7.26 2.24 17.58
CA SER A 107 -7.77 1.46 16.44
C SER A 107 -6.68 0.58 15.84
N GLN A 108 -5.44 1.10 15.75
CA GLN A 108 -4.29 0.36 15.22
C GLN A 108 -3.83 -0.76 16.16
N TRP A 109 -3.81 -0.52 17.48
CA TRP A 109 -3.56 -1.58 18.45
C TRP A 109 -4.58 -2.72 18.33
N ARG A 110 -5.87 -2.40 18.13
CA ARG A 110 -6.91 -3.42 17.96
C ARG A 110 -6.84 -4.15 16.63
N GLY A 111 -6.47 -3.46 15.55
CA GLY A 111 -6.48 -4.00 14.20
C GLY A 111 -5.22 -4.79 13.84
N TYR A 112 -4.05 -4.38 14.33
CA TYR A 112 -2.75 -4.87 13.87
C TYR A 112 -1.89 -5.48 14.98
N SER A 113 -2.45 -5.66 16.17
CA SER A 113 -1.77 -6.35 17.26
C SER A 113 -2.67 -7.34 17.98
N LEU A 114 -2.05 -8.28 18.68
CA LEU A 114 -2.75 -9.18 19.60
C LEU A 114 -2.81 -8.53 20.99
N PRO A 115 -3.90 -8.71 21.75
CA PRO A 115 -4.00 -8.19 23.12
C PRO A 115 -2.78 -8.56 23.96
N GLY A 116 -2.13 -7.57 24.56
CA GLY A 116 -0.94 -7.75 25.41
C GLY A 116 0.38 -7.98 24.66
N LYS A 117 0.37 -8.05 23.31
CA LYS A 117 1.53 -8.47 22.51
C LYS A 117 1.86 -7.52 21.34
N GLY A 118 1.41 -6.26 21.43
CA GLY A 118 1.58 -5.28 20.37
C GLY A 118 2.80 -4.39 20.55
N VAL A 119 3.42 -4.02 19.43
CA VAL A 119 4.42 -2.96 19.35
C VAL A 119 4.18 -2.06 18.14
N SER A 120 4.69 -0.83 18.21
CA SER A 120 4.70 0.10 17.08
C SER A 120 6.12 0.58 16.83
N LEU A 121 6.68 0.22 15.67
CA LEU A 121 8.07 0.44 15.31
C LEU A 121 8.19 1.75 14.54
N GLY A 122 8.83 2.75 15.14
CA GLY A 122 9.04 4.07 14.55
C GLY A 122 10.35 4.13 13.78
N PHE A 123 10.26 4.51 12.51
CA PHE A 123 11.41 4.71 11.62
C PHE A 123 11.54 6.17 11.19
N CYS A 124 12.77 6.64 11.14
CA CYS A 124 13.11 7.96 10.61
C CYS A 124 12.68 8.04 9.13
N PRO A 125 11.99 9.10 8.67
CA PRO A 125 11.54 9.22 7.29
C PRO A 125 12.65 9.05 6.25
N GLU A 126 13.79 9.69 6.48
CA GLU A 126 14.96 9.66 5.61
C GLU A 126 15.56 8.26 5.49
N TYR A 127 15.47 7.48 6.56
CA TYR A 127 15.93 6.09 6.57
C TYR A 127 15.03 5.21 5.68
N ILE A 128 13.71 5.30 5.85
CA ILE A 128 12.76 4.52 5.03
C ILE A 128 12.79 4.96 3.57
N LEU A 129 12.90 6.27 3.28
CA LEU A 129 13.06 6.80 1.92
C LEU A 129 14.33 6.24 1.25
N ARG A 130 15.46 6.18 1.97
CA ARG A 130 16.70 5.59 1.46
C ARG A 130 16.55 4.09 1.19
N CYS A 131 15.93 3.35 2.11
CA CYS A 131 15.64 1.92 1.91
C CYS A 131 14.76 1.70 0.67
N ALA A 132 13.74 2.54 0.48
CA ALA A 132 12.84 2.46 -0.66
C ALA A 132 13.54 2.77 -1.99
N ALA A 133 14.27 3.88 -2.06
CA ALA A 133 14.99 4.29 -3.27
C ALA A 133 15.98 3.22 -3.77
N ARG A 134 16.70 2.58 -2.85
CA ARG A 134 17.67 1.50 -3.18
C ARG A 134 17.01 0.26 -3.78
N GLN A 135 15.75 0.00 -3.45
CA GLN A 135 14.99 -1.19 -3.86
C GLN A 135 13.96 -0.89 -4.96
N GLY A 136 13.92 0.35 -5.45
CA GLY A 136 12.92 0.81 -6.43
C GLY A 136 11.50 0.93 -5.88
N PHE A 137 11.31 0.90 -4.55
CA PHE A 137 10.01 1.15 -3.94
C PHE A 137 9.68 2.64 -3.98
N MET A 138 8.40 2.93 -4.14
CA MET A 138 7.85 4.28 -4.01
C MET A 138 7.18 4.42 -2.63
N ILE A 139 7.12 5.63 -2.10
CA ILE A 139 6.42 5.91 -0.84
C ILE A 139 5.29 6.88 -1.11
N GLY A 140 4.06 6.46 -0.88
CA GLY A 140 2.86 7.24 -1.18
C GLY A 140 2.07 7.57 0.06
N LYS A 141 1.53 8.79 0.12
CA LYS A 141 0.57 9.20 1.15
C LYS A 141 -0.83 8.79 0.70
N CYS A 142 -1.54 8.03 1.53
CA CYS A 142 -2.89 7.59 1.18
C CYS A 142 -3.86 8.77 1.07
N ILE A 143 -4.77 8.68 0.11
CA ILE A 143 -5.74 9.71 -0.25
C ILE A 143 -7.13 9.24 0.17
N TYR A 144 -7.83 10.10 0.90
CA TYR A 144 -9.14 9.76 1.50
C TYR A 144 -10.25 10.72 1.08
N GLU A 145 -9.91 11.89 0.53
CA GLU A 145 -10.86 12.97 0.25
C GLU A 145 -11.66 12.63 -1.02
N PRO A 146 -13.00 12.44 -0.94
CA PRO A 146 -13.80 12.00 -2.09
C PRO A 146 -13.64 12.89 -3.33
N ALA A 147 -13.64 14.21 -3.16
CA ALA A 147 -13.46 15.15 -4.26
C ALA A 147 -12.07 15.01 -4.95
N ARG A 148 -11.01 14.74 -4.17
CA ARG A 148 -9.66 14.51 -4.72
C ARG A 148 -9.60 13.18 -5.46
N GLN A 149 -10.27 12.15 -4.92
CA GLN A 149 -10.37 10.84 -5.57
C GLN A 149 -11.14 10.96 -6.90
N GLN A 150 -12.31 11.61 -6.90
CA GLN A 150 -13.11 11.86 -8.10
C GLN A 150 -12.30 12.60 -9.18
N ASN A 151 -11.61 13.68 -8.80
CA ASN A 151 -10.77 14.42 -9.75
C ASN A 151 -9.66 13.55 -10.37
N LEU A 152 -8.98 12.75 -9.55
CA LEU A 152 -7.93 11.85 -10.03
C LEU A 152 -8.49 10.76 -10.95
N ILE A 153 -9.65 10.20 -10.61
CA ILE A 153 -10.30 9.16 -11.42
C ILE A 153 -10.78 9.74 -12.75
N GLY A 154 -11.32 10.96 -12.77
CA GLY A 154 -11.64 11.68 -14.00
C GLY A 154 -10.40 11.83 -14.90
N GLN A 155 -9.25 12.20 -14.35
CA GLN A 155 -7.99 12.31 -15.11
C GLN A 155 -7.51 10.95 -15.66
N VAL A 156 -7.70 9.86 -14.90
CA VAL A 156 -7.40 8.50 -15.36
C VAL A 156 -8.31 8.14 -16.53
N VAL A 157 -9.62 8.37 -16.42
CA VAL A 157 -10.59 8.05 -17.48
C VAL A 157 -10.32 8.92 -18.72
N ASP A 158 -10.00 10.20 -18.57
CA ASP A 158 -9.59 11.08 -19.67
C ASP A 158 -8.38 10.52 -20.43
N ALA A 159 -7.40 9.98 -19.69
CA ALA A 159 -6.20 9.42 -20.29
C ALA A 159 -6.47 8.09 -21.01
N VAL A 160 -7.39 7.27 -20.49
CA VAL A 160 -7.84 6.04 -21.15
C VAL A 160 -8.61 6.36 -22.43
N GLU A 161 -9.50 7.35 -22.42
CA GLU A 161 -10.24 7.77 -23.63
C GLU A 161 -9.29 8.25 -24.73
N ARG A 162 -8.25 9.01 -24.38
CA ARG A 162 -7.25 9.47 -25.35
C ARG A 162 -6.35 8.36 -25.87
N LEU A 163 -6.07 7.34 -25.05
CA LEU A 163 -5.34 6.15 -25.49
C LEU A 163 -6.16 5.26 -26.43
N GLY A 164 -7.46 5.14 -26.18
CA GLY A 164 -8.37 4.37 -27.03
C GLY A 164 -8.64 4.99 -28.40
N GLY A 165 -8.06 6.17 -28.69
CA GLY A 165 -8.21 6.89 -29.95
C GLY A 165 -9.53 7.65 -30.07
N THR A 166 -9.60 8.56 -31.04
CA THR A 166 -10.85 9.24 -31.39
C THR A 166 -11.84 8.25 -32.00
N ARG A 167 -13.13 8.46 -31.70
CA ARG A 167 -14.32 7.67 -32.10
C ARG A 167 -14.15 6.87 -33.40
N GLU A 168 -14.47 5.58 -33.29
CA GLU A 168 -14.85 4.67 -34.38
C GLU A 168 -13.99 4.82 -35.65
N ASP A 169 -12.79 4.24 -35.62
CA ASP A 169 -12.19 3.80 -36.87
C ASP A 169 -13.10 2.70 -37.45
N GLU A 170 -13.99 3.12 -38.36
CA GLU A 170 -14.98 2.25 -39.03
C GLU A 170 -14.31 1.12 -39.82
N SER A 171 -13.00 1.18 -40.06
CA SER A 171 -12.25 0.15 -40.76
C SER A 171 -11.98 -1.11 -39.91
N LEU A 172 -12.07 -1.01 -38.58
CA LEU A 172 -11.82 -2.12 -37.67
C LEU A 172 -13.10 -2.91 -37.36
N SER A 173 -12.99 -4.22 -37.20
CA SER A 173 -14.05 -5.02 -36.60
C SER A 173 -14.17 -4.76 -35.09
N ALA A 174 -15.30 -5.17 -34.49
CA ALA A 174 -15.48 -5.08 -33.03
C ALA A 174 -14.41 -5.88 -32.26
N VAL A 175 -13.97 -7.01 -32.81
CA VAL A 175 -12.97 -7.89 -32.19
C VAL A 175 -11.60 -7.22 -32.19
N GLU A 176 -11.20 -6.62 -33.31
CA GLU A 176 -9.92 -5.91 -33.43
C GLU A 176 -9.87 -4.68 -32.50
N ARG A 177 -10.97 -3.91 -32.41
CA ARG A 177 -11.07 -2.80 -31.45
C ARG A 177 -10.91 -3.27 -30.00
N SER A 178 -11.62 -4.33 -29.60
CA SER A 178 -11.49 -4.89 -28.25
C SER A 178 -10.07 -5.37 -27.94
N ALA A 179 -9.33 -5.88 -28.93
CA ALA A 179 -7.92 -6.23 -28.76
C ALA A 179 -7.04 -5.00 -28.50
N LEU A 180 -7.20 -3.94 -29.30
CA LEU A 180 -6.47 -2.67 -29.12
C LEU A 180 -6.76 -2.00 -27.77
N TYR A 181 -8.01 -2.07 -27.30
CA TYR A 181 -8.38 -1.56 -25.99
C TYR A 181 -7.67 -2.33 -24.87
N ARG A 182 -7.61 -3.66 -24.95
CA ARG A 182 -6.87 -4.48 -23.96
C ARG A 182 -5.39 -4.14 -23.94
N GLU A 183 -4.77 -3.91 -25.08
CA GLU A 183 -3.37 -3.46 -25.16
C GLU A 183 -3.19 -2.10 -24.49
N SER A 184 -4.12 -1.17 -24.72
CA SER A 184 -4.13 0.16 -24.09
C SER A 184 -4.30 0.08 -22.57
N PHE A 185 -5.16 -0.81 -22.07
CA PHE A 185 -5.37 -1.02 -20.65
C PHE A 185 -4.14 -1.66 -19.98
N ALA A 186 -3.55 -2.68 -20.62
CA ALA A 186 -2.32 -3.31 -20.14
C ALA A 186 -1.16 -2.29 -20.07
N ALA A 187 -1.09 -1.35 -21.02
CA ALA A 187 -0.07 -0.30 -21.03
C ALA A 187 -0.18 0.69 -19.85
N VAL A 188 -1.33 0.76 -19.18
CA VAL A 188 -1.55 1.66 -18.03
C VAL A 188 -1.74 0.93 -16.70
N GLU A 189 -1.82 -0.39 -16.72
CA GLU A 189 -2.11 -1.23 -15.55
C GLU A 189 -1.18 -0.96 -14.37
N THR A 190 0.12 -0.85 -14.64
CA THR A 190 1.15 -0.64 -13.61
C THR A 190 0.90 0.64 -12.81
N ASP A 191 0.73 1.76 -13.50
CA ASP A 191 0.53 3.04 -12.84
C ASP A 191 -0.84 3.11 -12.18
N LEU A 192 -1.84 2.49 -12.79
CA LEU A 192 -3.18 2.48 -12.26
C LEU A 192 -3.29 1.61 -10.98
N LEU A 193 -2.58 0.48 -10.90
CA LEU A 193 -2.44 -0.29 -9.66
C LEU A 193 -1.71 0.50 -8.58
N ARG A 194 -0.68 1.28 -8.92
CA ARG A 194 0.01 2.18 -7.97
C ARG A 194 -0.91 3.29 -7.47
N ILE A 195 -1.76 3.84 -8.31
CA ILE A 195 -2.79 4.79 -7.91
C ILE A 195 -3.76 4.11 -6.94
N ALA A 196 -4.31 2.96 -7.32
CA ALA A 196 -5.25 2.19 -6.50
C ALA A 196 -4.66 1.84 -5.12
N ALA A 197 -3.36 1.53 -5.06
CA ALA A 197 -2.66 1.19 -3.83
C ALA A 197 -2.60 2.33 -2.79
N ILE A 198 -2.93 3.58 -3.15
CA ILE A 198 -2.97 4.71 -2.21
C ILE A 198 -4.35 5.35 -2.11
N LEU A 199 -5.36 4.86 -2.84
CA LEU A 199 -6.74 5.29 -2.70
C LEU A 199 -7.43 4.51 -1.59
N LYS A 200 -7.78 5.18 -0.50
CA LYS A 200 -8.45 4.55 0.64
C LYS A 200 -9.87 5.06 0.80
N HIS A 201 -10.75 4.16 1.23
CA HIS A 201 -12.11 4.55 1.59
C HIS A 201 -12.08 5.60 2.74
N PRO A 202 -12.92 6.65 2.71
CA PRO A 202 -12.89 7.74 3.69
C PRO A 202 -13.00 7.31 5.16
N SER A 203 -13.60 6.14 5.44
CA SER A 203 -13.69 5.58 6.81
C SER A 203 -12.33 5.30 7.45
N PHE A 204 -11.28 5.11 6.65
CA PHE A 204 -9.91 4.85 7.13
C PHE A 204 -9.06 6.12 7.30
N ARG A 205 -9.66 7.31 7.20
CA ARG A 205 -8.91 8.58 7.30
C ARG A 205 -8.15 8.75 8.62
N GLU A 206 -8.58 8.09 9.70
CA GLU A 206 -7.87 8.11 10.99
C GLU A 206 -6.45 7.54 10.90
N GLU A 207 -6.21 6.61 9.97
CA GLU A 207 -4.94 5.90 9.84
C GLU A 207 -3.80 6.85 9.45
N LYS A 208 -4.10 7.88 8.63
CA LYS A 208 -3.12 8.81 8.05
C LYS A 208 -1.92 8.04 7.48
N GLU A 209 -2.25 7.04 6.65
CA GLU A 209 -1.33 6.02 6.19
C GLU A 209 -0.34 6.57 5.16
N TRP A 210 0.88 6.06 5.26
CA TRP A 210 1.91 6.09 4.22
C TRP A 210 2.21 4.66 3.82
N ARG A 211 2.28 4.38 2.52
CA ARG A 211 2.52 3.03 2.00
C ARG A 211 3.81 3.01 1.21
N ILE A 212 4.69 2.06 1.50
CA ILE A 212 5.73 1.67 0.53
C ILE A 212 5.08 0.77 -0.51
N VAL A 213 5.39 0.99 -1.78
CA VAL A 213 4.80 0.25 -2.91
C VAL A 213 5.94 -0.21 -3.81
N SER A 214 5.94 -1.51 -4.12
CA SER A 214 7.01 -2.14 -4.89
C SER A 214 7.03 -1.66 -6.35
N PRO A 215 8.15 -1.89 -7.07
CA PRO A 215 8.09 -2.03 -8.52
C PRO A 215 7.04 -3.07 -8.92
N VAL A 216 6.43 -2.91 -10.09
CA VAL A 216 5.55 -3.96 -10.64
C VAL A 216 6.41 -5.11 -11.11
N LEU A 217 6.13 -6.30 -10.58
CA LEU A 217 6.81 -7.53 -10.98
C LEU A 217 6.14 -8.07 -12.24
N THR A 218 6.64 -7.70 -13.41
CA THR A 218 6.11 -8.15 -14.72
C THR A 218 6.69 -9.49 -15.17
N ARG A 219 7.81 -9.96 -14.57
CA ARG A 219 8.45 -11.25 -14.90
C ARG A 219 8.80 -12.05 -13.65
N SER A 220 8.52 -13.35 -13.70
CA SER A 220 8.98 -14.33 -12.71
C SER A 220 10.52 -14.34 -12.65
N GLY A 221 11.11 -14.01 -11.50
CA GLY A 221 12.53 -14.28 -11.22
C GLY A 221 13.39 -13.13 -10.69
N GLU A 222 12.96 -11.86 -10.73
CA GLU A 222 13.80 -10.75 -10.26
C GLU A 222 13.73 -10.53 -8.74
N ILE A 223 12.54 -10.66 -8.15
CA ILE A 223 12.33 -10.58 -6.70
C ILE A 223 11.69 -11.89 -6.21
N PRO A 224 12.31 -12.61 -5.26
CA PRO A 224 11.73 -13.84 -4.72
C PRO A 224 10.41 -13.56 -3.99
N ILE A 225 9.30 -14.07 -4.53
CA ILE A 225 8.00 -14.05 -3.85
C ILE A 225 8.00 -15.19 -2.81
N ARG A 226 7.67 -14.84 -1.57
CA ARG A 226 7.51 -15.76 -0.46
C ARG A 226 6.06 -15.79 0.01
N PHE A 227 5.73 -16.77 0.85
CA PHE A 227 4.38 -16.98 1.35
C PHE A 227 4.39 -17.11 2.86
N ARG A 228 3.35 -16.60 3.50
CA ARG A 228 3.07 -16.81 4.93
C ARG A 228 1.63 -17.22 5.14
N GLU A 229 1.37 -17.83 6.29
CA GLU A 229 0.02 -18.08 6.76
C GLU A 229 -0.69 -16.75 7.05
N GLY A 230 -1.84 -16.54 6.39
CA GLY A 230 -2.84 -15.53 6.74
C GLY A 230 -4.00 -16.17 7.51
N HIS A 231 -5.07 -15.40 7.76
CA HIS A 231 -6.21 -15.90 8.53
C HIS A 231 -6.91 -17.08 7.85
N ASP A 232 -7.20 -16.95 6.55
CA ASP A 232 -7.95 -17.96 5.76
C ASP A 232 -7.18 -18.46 4.53
N MET A 233 -5.95 -17.97 4.29
CA MET A 233 -5.23 -18.19 3.05
C MET A 233 -3.73 -18.00 3.19
N LEU A 234 -2.97 -18.46 2.20
CA LEU A 234 -1.57 -18.08 2.03
C LEU A 234 -1.48 -16.64 1.48
N VAL A 235 -0.66 -15.82 2.12
CA VAL A 235 -0.42 -14.43 1.73
C VAL A 235 0.95 -14.31 1.06
N PRO A 236 1.00 -13.96 -0.24
CA PRO A 236 2.26 -13.67 -0.90
C PRO A 236 2.85 -12.35 -0.38
N TYR A 237 4.17 -12.34 -0.22
CA TYR A 237 4.92 -11.15 0.16
C TYR A 237 6.31 -11.15 -0.47
N ILE A 238 6.89 -9.96 -0.58
CA ILE A 238 8.31 -9.74 -0.85
C ILE A 238 8.96 -9.08 0.36
N GLU A 239 10.27 -9.26 0.49
CA GLU A 239 11.03 -8.64 1.57
C GLU A 239 11.45 -7.23 1.19
N PHE A 240 11.12 -6.27 2.05
CA PHE A 240 11.64 -4.92 2.03
C PHE A 240 12.83 -4.84 2.98
N ASP A 241 14.03 -4.75 2.42
CA ASP A 241 15.29 -4.77 3.16
C ASP A 241 15.52 -3.47 3.96
N LEU A 242 15.64 -3.63 5.27
CA LEU A 242 15.99 -2.58 6.22
C LEU A 242 17.49 -2.54 6.52
N ALA A 243 18.26 -3.58 6.25
CA ALA A 243 19.65 -3.69 6.70
C ALA A 243 20.60 -2.65 6.09
N GLY A 244 20.24 -2.03 4.97
CA GLY A 244 21.17 -1.14 4.27
C GLY A 244 22.42 -1.90 3.84
N GLU A 245 23.59 -1.36 4.13
CA GLU A 245 24.91 -1.96 3.87
C GLU A 245 25.32 -3.00 4.96
N GLY A 246 24.38 -3.82 5.44
CA GLY A 246 24.66 -4.94 6.34
C GLY A 246 24.54 -4.65 7.84
N GLY A 247 24.01 -3.49 8.23
CA GLY A 247 23.77 -3.11 9.63
C GLY A 247 22.45 -3.63 10.20
N ALA A 248 22.25 -3.45 11.51
CA ALA A 248 20.94 -3.65 12.14
C ALA A 248 19.96 -2.55 11.69
N PRO A 249 18.64 -2.82 11.68
CA PRO A 249 17.64 -1.81 11.33
C PRO A 249 17.75 -0.56 12.22
N VAL A 250 17.73 0.63 11.60
CA VAL A 250 17.78 1.89 12.34
C VAL A 250 16.37 2.26 12.80
N MET A 251 16.12 2.08 14.10
CA MET A 251 14.87 2.50 14.74
C MET A 251 15.01 3.91 15.32
N ASP A 252 14.00 4.75 15.08
CA ASP A 252 13.90 6.08 15.68
C ASP A 252 13.21 6.00 17.05
N HIS A 253 12.13 5.22 17.15
CA HIS A 253 11.29 5.15 18.33
C HIS A 253 10.55 3.82 18.39
N LEU A 254 10.04 3.43 19.55
CA LEU A 254 9.17 2.26 19.67
C LEU A 254 8.11 2.47 20.75
N TYR A 255 6.88 2.05 20.46
CA TYR A 255 5.84 1.92 21.49
C TYR A 255 5.62 0.45 21.88
N LEU A 256 5.54 0.19 23.18
CA LEU A 256 4.92 -1.01 23.72
C LEU A 256 3.40 -0.78 23.82
N GLY A 257 2.62 -1.65 23.18
CA GLY A 257 1.16 -1.62 23.20
C GLY A 257 0.57 -2.01 24.58
N PRO A 258 -0.76 -1.90 24.74
CA PRO A 258 -1.42 -2.18 26.02
C PRO A 258 -1.15 -3.61 26.51
N THR A 259 -0.68 -3.76 27.75
CA THR A 259 -0.36 -5.06 28.36
C THR A 259 -0.53 -5.03 29.89
N GLU A 260 -0.79 -6.19 30.49
CA GLU A 260 -0.91 -6.35 31.95
C GLU A 260 0.44 -6.19 32.65
N ASN A 261 1.51 -6.69 32.04
CA ASN A 261 2.84 -6.80 32.65
C ASN A 261 3.78 -5.72 32.13
N MET A 262 3.35 -4.45 32.18
CA MET A 262 4.06 -3.30 31.59
C MET A 262 5.57 -3.30 31.88
N ASN A 263 5.96 -3.34 33.16
CA ASN A 263 7.38 -3.21 33.55
C ASN A 263 8.25 -4.35 33.01
N ILE A 264 7.77 -5.61 33.12
CA ILE A 264 8.52 -6.77 32.65
C ILE A 264 8.57 -6.80 31.12
N SER A 265 7.48 -6.44 30.44
CA SER A 265 7.44 -6.34 28.98
C SER A 265 8.35 -5.22 28.44
N MET A 266 8.42 -4.06 29.10
CA MET A 266 9.35 -2.99 28.73
C MET A 266 10.80 -3.45 28.88
N ASN A 267 11.13 -4.10 30.00
CA ASN A 267 12.48 -4.58 30.28
C ASN A 267 12.92 -5.63 29.26
N SER A 268 12.11 -6.67 29.02
CA SER A 268 12.47 -7.73 28.07
C SER A 268 12.59 -7.23 26.63
N LEU A 269 11.75 -6.26 26.24
CA LEU A 269 11.81 -5.58 24.95
C LEU A 269 13.11 -4.79 24.80
N GLN A 270 13.51 -4.04 25.82
CA GLN A 270 14.79 -3.33 25.83
C GLN A 270 15.96 -4.29 25.71
N MET A 271 16.01 -5.35 26.53
CA MET A 271 17.06 -6.37 26.49
C MET A 271 17.19 -7.01 25.09
N PHE A 272 16.06 -7.34 24.46
CA PHE A 272 16.05 -7.95 23.13
C PHE A 272 16.65 -7.02 22.06
N LEU A 273 16.28 -5.74 22.07
CA LEU A 273 16.80 -4.75 21.11
C LEU A 273 18.30 -4.52 21.33
N GLU A 274 18.74 -4.35 22.58
CA GLU A 274 20.15 -4.18 22.93
C GLU A 274 20.99 -5.38 22.49
N GLN A 275 20.52 -6.61 22.75
CA GLN A 275 21.18 -7.84 22.29
C GLN A 275 21.28 -7.93 20.76
N SER A 276 20.31 -7.32 20.06
CA SER A 276 20.28 -7.26 18.59
C SER A 276 21.06 -6.08 18.01
N GLY A 277 21.74 -5.29 18.84
CA GLY A 277 22.50 -4.11 18.42
C GLY A 277 21.62 -2.92 18.01
N ILE A 278 20.37 -2.87 18.46
CA ILE A 278 19.41 -1.82 18.13
C ILE A 278 19.16 -0.96 19.37
N VAL A 279 19.39 0.34 19.24
CA VAL A 279 19.07 1.33 20.27
C VAL A 279 18.22 2.43 19.64
N PRO A 280 16.89 2.44 19.86
CA PRO A 280 16.02 3.48 19.31
C PRO A 280 16.46 4.87 19.77
N LYS A 281 16.64 5.81 18.83
CA LYS A 281 17.17 7.16 19.12
C LYS A 281 16.37 7.91 20.19
N ARG A 282 15.05 7.77 20.16
CA ARG A 282 14.09 8.38 21.09
C ARG A 282 13.61 7.42 22.18
N GLY A 283 14.22 6.25 22.30
CA GLY A 283 13.88 5.24 23.30
C GLY A 283 12.57 4.50 23.02
N ILE A 284 12.07 3.86 24.07
CA ILE A 284 10.88 3.01 24.07
C ILE A 284 9.86 3.60 25.04
N ASP A 285 8.62 3.76 24.60
CA ASP A 285 7.52 4.27 25.43
C ASP A 285 6.41 3.23 25.61
N TYR A 286 5.81 3.19 26.80
CA TYR A 286 4.52 2.51 26.95
C TYR A 286 3.39 3.36 26.35
N CYS A 287 2.45 2.73 25.65
CA CYS A 287 1.33 3.40 24.98
C CYS A 287 0.39 4.17 25.92
N ARG A 288 0.35 3.85 27.22
CA ARG A 288 -0.55 4.46 28.24
C ARG A 288 -2.05 4.34 27.93
N ILE A 289 -2.45 3.60 26.90
CA ILE A 289 -3.86 3.30 26.62
C ILE A 289 -4.29 2.22 27.62
N PRO A 290 -5.42 2.40 28.34
CA PRO A 290 -5.88 1.44 29.33
C PRO A 290 -6.03 0.03 28.74
N PHE A 291 -5.41 -0.94 29.41
CA PHE A 291 -5.60 -2.35 29.10
C PHE A 291 -6.81 -2.88 29.88
N ARG A 292 -7.77 -3.47 29.18
CA ARG A 292 -8.93 -4.13 29.80
C ARG A 292 -8.76 -5.63 29.68
N GLN A 293 -8.65 -6.32 30.81
CA GLN A 293 -8.64 -7.78 30.85
C GLN A 293 -9.97 -8.28 30.25
N ARG A 294 -9.89 -9.28 29.37
CA ARG A 294 -11.06 -9.98 28.83
C ARG A 294 -11.41 -11.14 29.73
#